data_AF-A0A1X3A1M0-F1
#
_entry.id   AF-A0A1X3A1M0-F1
#
_cell.length_a   1.000
_cell.length_b   1.000
_cell.length_c   1.000
_cell.angle_alpha   90.00
_cell.angle_beta   90.00
_cell.angle_gamma   90.00
#
_symmetry.space_group_name_H-M   'P 1'
#
loop_
_entity.id
_entity.type
_entity.pdbx_description
1 polymer ?
#
loop_
_entity_poly.entity_id
_entity_poly.type
_entity_poly.pdbx_seq_one_letter_code
_entity_poly.pdbx_strand_id
1 'polypeptide(L)'
;MFEELHRKMNAFWNNDRTLAQTDPEYVKLFSDFAYGEVVNEPGANHPDLDDQTRSLAILAALVGCQGLDAFEMMLPVAYETGLTSVAIKEMIYQATAYCGFGRTLPFLKKLNVFLGAANVHLPLEPQGTTTSETRAQAGEDKQIEIFGEGMRGFAQSGPDETRHINKWLADNCFGDYYTRGGLSTREREMVTLCFLAAQGGCEPQLTAHAKANMAVGNEKAFLIAVVSQCMPYIGYPRTLNAIRCIDEAVKG
;
A
#
# COMPACT_ATOMS: atom_id res chain seq x y z
N MET A 1 14.53 9.55 12.10
CA MET A 1 13.41 8.64 11.81
C MET A 1 13.18 7.63 12.95
N PHE A 2 14.00 6.59 13.15
CA PHE A 2 13.68 5.52 14.12
C PHE A 2 13.75 5.92 15.61
N GLU A 3 14.63 6.84 16.02
CA GLU A 3 14.65 7.36 17.41
C GLU A 3 13.42 8.24 17.73
N GLU A 4 12.92 8.99 16.75
CA GLU A 4 11.72 9.83 16.91
C GLU A 4 10.45 9.00 16.87
N LEU A 5 10.42 7.94 16.06
CA LEU A 5 9.41 6.87 16.10
C LEU A 5 9.35 6.21 17.46
N HIS A 6 10.50 5.81 18.02
CA HIS A 6 10.56 5.20 19.35
C HIS A 6 10.01 6.18 20.41
N ARG A 7 10.36 7.46 20.32
CA ARG A 7 9.88 8.51 21.24
C ARG A 7 8.37 8.78 21.11
N LYS A 8 7.82 8.75 19.89
CA LYS A 8 6.39 8.96 19.59
C LYS A 8 5.53 7.75 19.95
N MET A 9 6.01 6.52 19.70
CA MET A 9 5.38 5.28 20.18
C MET A 9 5.33 5.23 21.71
N ASN A 10 6.34 5.79 22.38
CA ASN A 10 6.38 5.97 23.83
C ASN A 10 5.43 7.08 24.35
N ALA A 11 4.60 7.74 23.52
CA ALA A 11 3.80 8.90 23.95
C ALA A 11 2.28 8.76 23.83
N PHE A 12 1.74 7.69 23.24
CA PHE A 12 0.31 7.63 22.89
C PHE A 12 -0.40 6.39 23.44
N TRP A 13 -1.25 6.57 24.47
CA TRP A 13 -2.52 5.85 24.74
C TRP A 13 -3.34 6.64 25.78
N ASN A 14 -4.67 6.54 25.73
CA ASN A 14 -5.61 7.10 26.73
C ASN A 14 -5.45 6.38 28.07
N ASN A 15 -4.55 6.90 28.91
CA ASN A 15 -4.42 6.77 30.37
C ASN A 15 -3.07 7.41 30.73
N ASP A 16 -2.79 7.64 32.01
CA ASP A 16 -1.54 8.26 32.49
C ASP A 16 -0.22 7.51 32.11
N ARG A 17 -0.27 6.50 31.23
CA ARG A 17 0.84 5.61 30.86
C ARG A 17 0.82 5.16 29.40
N THR A 18 2.01 4.93 28.86
CA THR A 18 2.32 4.61 27.45
C THR A 18 2.55 3.11 27.28
N LEU A 19 2.54 2.57 26.05
CA LEU A 19 2.73 1.12 25.83
C LEU A 19 4.10 0.63 26.34
N ALA A 20 5.13 1.46 26.25
CA ALA A 20 6.44 1.12 26.82
C ALA A 20 6.46 1.12 28.36
N GLN A 21 5.51 1.79 29.00
CA GLN A 21 5.35 1.76 30.46
C GLN A 21 4.49 0.58 30.93
N THR A 22 3.52 0.13 30.12
CA THR A 22 2.65 -1.00 30.47
C THR A 22 3.25 -2.33 30.03
N ASP A 23 3.90 -2.38 28.86
CA ASP A 23 4.37 -3.58 28.18
C ASP A 23 5.79 -3.38 27.59
N PRO A 24 6.80 -3.02 28.40
CA PRO A 24 8.15 -2.68 27.93
C PRO A 24 8.82 -3.80 27.14
N GLU A 25 8.62 -5.07 27.52
CA GLU A 25 9.20 -6.22 26.83
C GLU A 25 8.63 -6.39 25.42
N TYR A 26 7.31 -6.21 25.27
CA TYR A 26 6.65 -6.28 23.97
C TYR A 26 7.14 -5.19 23.02
N VAL A 27 7.21 -3.94 23.49
CA VAL A 27 7.74 -2.82 22.70
C VAL A 27 9.18 -3.06 22.31
N LYS A 28 10.01 -3.57 23.22
CA LYS A 28 11.41 -3.89 22.94
C LYS A 28 11.54 -4.98 21.88
N LEU A 29 10.81 -6.10 22.02
CA LEU A 29 10.84 -7.21 21.06
C LEU A 29 10.45 -6.74 19.66
N PHE A 30 9.34 -5.98 19.56
CA PHE A 30 8.91 -5.44 18.28
C PHE A 30 9.92 -4.45 17.70
N SER A 31 10.44 -3.52 18.51
CA SER A 31 11.35 -2.47 18.04
C SER A 31 12.71 -3.03 17.62
N ASP A 32 13.27 -3.96 18.37
CA ASP A 32 14.52 -4.65 18.02
C ASP A 32 14.38 -5.35 16.67
N PHE A 33 13.27 -6.06 16.46
CA PHE A 33 13.04 -6.75 15.20
C PHE A 33 12.74 -5.80 14.05
N ALA A 34 11.71 -4.95 14.17
CA ALA A 34 11.24 -4.11 13.09
C ALA A 34 12.25 -3.03 12.69
N TYR A 35 12.93 -2.41 13.67
CA TYR A 35 13.79 -1.25 13.46
C TYR A 35 15.28 -1.55 13.63
N GLY A 36 15.63 -2.60 14.38
CA GLY A 36 17.01 -3.05 14.55
C GLY A 36 17.44 -4.08 13.53
N GLU A 37 16.62 -5.11 13.28
CA GLU A 37 16.98 -6.22 12.39
C GLU A 37 16.48 -6.00 10.96
N VAL A 38 15.17 -5.92 10.75
CA VAL A 38 14.56 -5.91 9.40
C VAL A 38 15.02 -4.74 8.54
N VAL A 39 15.17 -3.55 9.12
CA VAL A 39 15.65 -2.36 8.39
C VAL A 39 17.12 -2.50 7.98
N ASN A 40 17.93 -3.21 8.77
CA ASN A 40 19.37 -3.33 8.54
C ASN A 40 19.76 -4.63 7.83
N GLU A 41 18.85 -5.58 7.69
CA GLU A 41 19.07 -6.84 7.00
C GLU A 41 19.33 -6.59 5.50
N PRO A 42 20.52 -6.95 4.96
CA PRO A 42 20.85 -6.69 3.56
C PRO A 42 19.83 -7.27 2.57
N GLY A 43 19.28 -8.47 2.84
CA GLY A 43 18.27 -9.11 2.00
C GLY A 43 16.87 -8.48 2.07
N ALA A 44 16.64 -7.57 3.03
CA ALA A 44 15.40 -6.84 3.19
C ALA A 44 15.47 -5.41 2.61
N ASN A 45 16.52 -5.08 1.86
CA ASN A 45 16.77 -3.77 1.30
C ASN A 45 17.05 -3.83 -0.22
N HIS A 46 16.84 -2.71 -0.88
CA HIS A 46 17.06 -2.54 -2.32
C HIS A 46 17.41 -1.07 -2.61
N PRO A 47 18.23 -0.74 -3.63
CA PRO A 47 18.55 0.65 -3.97
C PRO A 47 17.34 1.56 -4.21
N ASP A 48 16.28 1.00 -4.81
CA ASP A 48 15.00 1.71 -5.05
C ASP A 48 14.08 1.74 -3.81
N LEU A 49 14.44 1.14 -2.67
CA LEU A 49 13.64 1.12 -1.44
C LEU A 49 14.18 2.13 -0.42
N ASP A 50 14.00 3.41 -0.74
CA ASP A 50 14.31 4.50 0.17
C ASP A 50 13.31 4.60 1.35
N ASP A 51 13.55 5.53 2.27
CA ASP A 51 12.74 5.68 3.48
C ASP A 51 11.28 6.08 3.17
N GLN A 52 11.05 6.85 2.09
CA GLN A 52 9.71 7.24 1.64
C GLN A 52 8.94 6.03 1.10
N THR A 53 9.57 5.27 0.22
CA THR A 53 9.00 4.06 -0.40
C THR A 53 8.72 3.00 0.65
N ARG A 54 9.64 2.80 1.61
CA ARG A 54 9.48 1.92 2.76
C ARG A 54 8.30 2.33 3.63
N SER A 55 8.20 3.61 3.97
CA SER A 55 7.08 4.14 4.76
C SER A 55 5.75 3.98 4.03
N LEU A 56 5.71 4.23 2.73
CA LEU A 56 4.54 4.06 1.89
C LEU A 56 4.08 2.59 1.86
N ALA A 57 5.01 1.64 1.71
CA ALA A 57 4.72 0.21 1.74
C ALA A 57 4.17 -0.24 3.10
N ILE A 58 4.77 0.18 4.22
CA ILE A 58 4.30 -0.14 5.57
C ILE A 58 2.89 0.41 5.80
N LEU A 59 2.64 1.68 5.47
CA LEU A 59 1.31 2.27 5.60
C LEU A 59 0.28 1.53 4.73
N ALA A 60 0.66 1.13 3.51
CA ALA A 60 -0.21 0.36 2.64
C ALA A 60 -0.53 -1.02 3.23
N ALA A 61 0.47 -1.73 3.75
CA ALA A 61 0.27 -3.01 4.43
C ALA A 61 -0.66 -2.88 5.65
N LEU A 62 -0.52 -1.80 6.44
CA LEU A 62 -1.38 -1.52 7.59
C LEU A 62 -2.84 -1.25 7.16
N VAL A 63 -3.06 -0.57 6.04
CA VAL A 63 -4.40 -0.45 5.44
C VAL A 63 -4.91 -1.84 5.03
N GLY A 64 -4.10 -2.64 4.33
CA GLY A 64 -4.50 -3.98 3.87
C GLY A 64 -4.87 -4.94 5.01
N CYS A 65 -4.14 -4.91 6.13
CA CYS A 65 -4.42 -5.74 7.31
C CYS A 65 -5.43 -5.13 8.29
N GLN A 66 -5.94 -3.91 8.02
CA GLN A 66 -6.85 -3.17 8.91
C GLN A 66 -6.22 -2.75 10.25
N GLY A 67 -4.90 -2.55 10.28
CA GLY A 67 -4.13 -2.09 11.45
C GLY A 67 -4.25 -0.58 11.68
N LEU A 68 -5.43 -0.08 12.02
CA LEU A 68 -5.73 1.36 12.13
C LEU A 68 -4.87 2.07 13.19
N ASP A 69 -4.69 1.48 14.37
CA ASP A 69 -3.93 2.09 15.47
C ASP A 69 -2.44 2.18 15.10
N ALA A 70 -1.90 1.11 14.51
CA ALA A 70 -0.52 1.11 14.00
C ALA A 70 -0.34 2.10 12.85
N PHE A 71 -1.32 2.24 11.96
CA PHE A 71 -1.27 3.24 10.90
C PHE A 71 -1.17 4.66 11.48
N GLU A 72 -1.99 4.99 12.47
CA GLU A 72 -1.94 6.29 13.16
C GLU A 72 -0.58 6.54 13.82
N MET A 73 0.00 5.51 14.47
CA MET A 73 1.34 5.59 15.07
C MET A 73 2.44 5.83 14.03
N MET A 74 2.31 5.27 12.82
CA MET A 74 3.32 5.38 11.77
C MET A 74 3.21 6.66 10.93
N LEU A 75 2.08 7.37 10.96
CA LEU A 75 1.88 8.61 10.17
C LEU A 75 2.95 9.69 10.41
N PRO A 76 3.29 10.08 11.66
CA PRO A 76 4.32 11.09 11.90
C PRO A 76 5.68 10.70 11.33
N VAL A 77 5.98 9.40 11.34
CA VAL A 77 7.28 8.87 10.95
C VAL A 77 7.40 8.76 9.46
N ALA A 78 6.33 8.30 8.80
CA ALA A 78 6.24 8.41 7.35
C ALA A 78 6.42 9.86 6.89
N TYR A 79 5.87 10.84 7.62
CA TYR A 79 6.05 12.26 7.30
C TYR A 79 7.48 12.77 7.44
N GLU A 80 8.22 12.32 8.47
CA GLU A 80 9.63 12.68 8.66
C GLU A 80 10.53 12.23 7.50
N THR A 81 10.13 11.21 6.74
CA THR A 81 10.87 10.75 5.55
C THR A 81 10.73 11.70 4.36
N GLY A 82 9.78 12.64 4.41
CA GLY A 82 9.39 13.49 3.30
C GLY A 82 8.23 12.94 2.47
N LEU A 83 7.62 11.81 2.87
CA LEU A 83 6.45 11.27 2.18
C LEU A 83 5.29 12.28 2.18
N THR A 84 4.81 12.63 0.99
CA THR A 84 3.88 13.75 0.83
C THR A 84 2.46 13.43 1.29
N SER A 85 1.71 14.46 1.71
CA SER A 85 0.27 14.34 2.00
C SER A 85 -0.52 13.75 0.84
N VAL A 86 -0.09 14.07 -0.40
CA VAL A 86 -0.70 13.59 -1.64
C VAL A 86 -0.44 12.10 -1.81
N ALA A 87 0.80 11.63 -1.67
CA ALA A 87 1.16 10.22 -1.83
C ALA A 87 0.38 9.32 -0.84
N ILE A 88 0.31 9.70 0.44
CA ILE A 88 -0.43 8.93 1.46
C ILE A 88 -1.93 8.92 1.15
N LYS A 89 -2.49 10.05 0.71
CA LYS A 89 -3.92 10.14 0.39
C LYS A 89 -4.27 9.34 -0.85
N GLU A 90 -3.43 9.37 -1.88
CA GLU A 90 -3.59 8.57 -3.10
C GLU A 90 -3.42 7.07 -2.84
N MET A 91 -2.55 6.67 -1.91
CA MET A 91 -2.45 5.29 -1.43
C MET A 91 -3.77 4.83 -0.77
N ILE A 92 -4.36 5.64 0.11
CA ILE A 92 -5.66 5.31 0.75
C ILE A 92 -6.80 5.28 -0.28
N TYR A 93 -6.78 6.17 -1.28
CA TYR A 93 -7.77 6.15 -2.36
C TYR A 93 -7.65 4.86 -3.17
N GLN A 94 -6.44 4.50 -3.59
CA GLN A 94 -6.14 3.24 -4.29
C GLN A 94 -6.64 2.02 -3.51
N ALA A 95 -6.42 2.00 -2.18
CA ALA A 95 -6.88 0.91 -1.32
C ALA A 95 -8.40 0.67 -1.40
N THR A 96 -9.20 1.65 -1.82
CA THR A 96 -10.66 1.50 -1.91
C THR A 96 -11.03 0.46 -2.97
N ALA A 97 -10.25 0.34 -4.05
CA ALA A 97 -10.48 -0.66 -5.09
C ALA A 97 -10.15 -2.10 -4.63
N TYR A 98 -9.29 -2.25 -3.62
CA TYR A 98 -8.77 -3.56 -3.17
C TYR A 98 -9.34 -4.02 -1.83
N CYS A 99 -9.52 -3.10 -0.89
CA CYS A 99 -10.03 -3.35 0.46
C CYS A 99 -11.51 -2.94 0.62
N GLY A 100 -12.04 -2.11 -0.28
CA GLY A 100 -13.40 -1.59 -0.23
C GLY A 100 -13.57 -0.36 0.67
N PHE A 101 -14.52 0.51 0.33
CA PHE A 101 -14.76 1.79 1.00
C PHE A 101 -14.96 1.68 2.51
N GLY A 102 -15.71 0.67 2.98
CA GLY A 102 -15.99 0.48 4.41
C GLY A 102 -14.72 0.25 5.24
N ARG A 103 -13.70 -0.36 4.64
CA ARG A 103 -12.40 -0.63 5.25
C ARG A 103 -11.41 0.51 5.11
N THR A 104 -11.54 1.35 4.09
CA THR A 104 -10.61 2.48 3.86
C THR A 104 -11.04 3.79 4.54
N LEU A 105 -12.34 3.99 4.75
CA LEU A 105 -12.88 5.21 5.34
C LEU A 105 -12.25 5.59 6.71
N PRO A 106 -12.01 4.66 7.65
CA PRO A 106 -11.37 5.00 8.92
C PRO A 106 -9.96 5.58 8.77
N PHE A 107 -9.16 5.02 7.86
CA PHE A 107 -7.80 5.47 7.58
C PHE A 107 -7.79 6.87 6.97
N LEU A 108 -8.71 7.15 6.05
CA LEU A 108 -8.86 8.49 5.47
C LEU A 108 -9.22 9.54 6.52
N LYS A 109 -10.09 9.19 7.47
CA LYS A 109 -10.44 10.06 8.60
C LYS A 109 -9.23 10.33 9.50
N LYS A 110 -8.48 9.29 9.88
CA LYS A 110 -7.25 9.41 10.69
C LYS A 110 -6.20 10.28 10.02
N LEU A 111 -5.97 10.08 8.72
CA LEU A 111 -5.08 10.94 7.95
C LEU A 111 -5.55 12.40 7.98
N ASN A 112 -6.84 12.68 7.75
CA ASN A 112 -7.34 14.06 7.78
C ASN A 112 -7.15 14.75 9.14
N VAL A 113 -7.35 14.04 10.24
CA VAL A 113 -7.08 14.56 11.60
C VAL A 113 -5.59 14.88 11.75
N PHE A 114 -4.71 13.96 11.37
CA PHE A 114 -3.26 14.16 11.41
C PHE A 114 -2.82 15.36 10.55
N LEU A 115 -3.33 15.49 9.32
CA LEU A 115 -3.03 16.60 8.43
C LEU A 115 -3.46 17.95 9.01
N GLY A 116 -4.62 18.01 9.65
CA GLY A 116 -5.08 19.21 10.36
C GLY A 116 -4.15 19.59 11.51
N ALA A 117 -3.71 18.62 12.31
CA ALA A 117 -2.74 18.84 13.39
C ALA A 117 -1.36 19.27 12.85
N ALA A 118 -0.97 18.79 11.67
CA ALA A 118 0.24 19.18 10.96
C ALA A 118 0.11 20.53 10.20
N ASN A 119 -1.00 21.26 10.37
CA ASN A 119 -1.30 22.52 9.68
C ASN A 119 -1.30 22.42 8.14
N VAL A 120 -1.60 21.24 7.60
CA VAL A 120 -1.81 21.05 6.16
C VAL A 120 -3.23 21.49 5.80
N HIS A 121 -3.34 22.43 4.85
CA HIS A 121 -4.65 22.89 4.38
C HIS A 121 -5.37 21.78 3.59
N LEU A 122 -6.66 21.60 3.87
CA LEU A 122 -7.54 20.67 3.17
C LEU A 122 -8.71 21.44 2.51
N PRO A 123 -9.15 21.06 1.30
CA PRO A 123 -8.72 19.89 0.52
C PRO A 123 -7.32 20.04 -0.10
N LEU A 124 -6.64 18.91 -0.35
CA LEU A 124 -5.43 18.89 -1.17
C LEU A 124 -5.79 19.12 -2.64
N GLU A 125 -4.81 19.53 -3.45
CA GLU A 125 -5.00 19.68 -4.89
C GLU A 125 -5.49 18.37 -5.56
N PRO A 126 -6.52 18.44 -6.43
CA PRO A 126 -7.06 17.26 -7.10
C PRO A 126 -6.02 16.54 -7.96
N GLN A 127 -5.98 15.21 -7.87
CA GLN A 127 -5.11 14.34 -8.69
C GLN A 127 -5.88 13.55 -9.77
N GLY A 128 -7.18 13.81 -9.93
CA GLY A 128 -7.99 13.13 -10.94
C GLY A 128 -7.61 13.56 -12.35
N THR A 129 -7.55 12.60 -13.28
CA THR A 129 -7.14 12.82 -14.68
C THR A 129 -8.23 12.44 -15.69
N THR A 130 -9.34 11.89 -15.22
CA THR A 130 -10.43 11.34 -16.04
C THR A 130 -11.79 11.94 -15.66
N THR A 131 -12.77 11.78 -16.55
CA THR A 131 -14.19 12.07 -16.33
C THR A 131 -15.01 10.79 -16.50
N SER A 132 -16.32 10.85 -16.25
CA SER A 132 -17.22 9.72 -16.48
C SER A 132 -17.20 9.21 -17.94
N GLU A 133 -16.93 10.10 -18.89
CA GLU A 133 -16.85 9.78 -20.32
C GLU A 133 -15.49 9.19 -20.72
N THR A 134 -14.39 9.62 -20.09
CA THR A 134 -13.02 9.25 -20.50
C THR A 134 -12.41 8.10 -19.68
N ARG A 135 -12.91 7.84 -18.47
CA ARG A 135 -12.36 6.82 -17.56
C ARG A 135 -12.31 5.41 -18.14
N ALA A 136 -13.25 5.05 -19.01
CA ALA A 136 -13.29 3.72 -19.62
C ALA A 136 -12.07 3.46 -20.51
N GLN A 137 -11.79 4.39 -21.44
CA GLN A 137 -10.63 4.25 -22.33
C GLN A 137 -9.32 4.37 -21.56
N ALA A 138 -9.21 5.36 -20.66
CA ALA A 138 -8.01 5.56 -19.87
C ALA A 138 -7.70 4.36 -18.95
N GLY A 139 -8.76 3.70 -18.44
CA GLY A 139 -8.66 2.47 -17.67
C GLY A 139 -8.14 1.30 -18.50
N GLU A 140 -8.68 1.08 -19.70
CA GLU A 140 -8.18 0.05 -20.63
C GLU A 140 -6.71 0.31 -21.01
N ASP A 141 -6.36 1.54 -21.37
CA ASP A 141 -4.98 1.92 -21.71
C ASP A 141 -4.03 1.63 -20.54
N LYS A 142 -4.45 1.92 -19.31
CA LYS A 142 -3.69 1.63 -18.09
C LYS A 142 -3.58 0.12 -17.81
N GLN A 143 -4.62 -0.66 -18.10
CA GLN A 143 -4.54 -2.12 -18.01
C GLN A 143 -3.55 -2.68 -19.05
N ILE A 144 -3.54 -2.14 -20.27
CA ILE A 144 -2.60 -2.53 -21.32
C ILE A 144 -1.16 -2.16 -20.94
N GLU A 145 -0.94 -0.97 -20.37
CA GLU A 145 0.36 -0.54 -19.84
C GLU A 145 0.91 -1.53 -18.79
N ILE A 146 0.06 -1.96 -17.85
CA ILE A 146 0.48 -2.73 -16.68
C ILE A 146 0.52 -4.26 -16.95
N PHE A 147 -0.47 -4.79 -17.66
CA PHE A 147 -0.67 -6.24 -17.86
C PHE A 147 -0.47 -6.68 -19.31
N GLY A 148 -0.23 -5.75 -20.23
CA GLY A 148 0.03 -6.00 -21.65
C GLY A 148 -1.21 -6.02 -22.55
N GLU A 149 -0.97 -6.15 -23.85
CA GLU A 149 -1.98 -6.07 -24.92
C GLU A 149 -3.15 -7.06 -24.78
N GLY A 150 -2.98 -8.14 -24.01
CA GLY A 150 -4.07 -9.08 -23.70
C GLY A 150 -5.25 -8.46 -22.95
N MET A 151 -5.10 -7.26 -22.39
CA MET A 151 -6.17 -6.52 -21.72
C MET A 151 -7.07 -5.72 -22.68
N ARG A 152 -6.71 -5.62 -23.96
CA ARG A 152 -7.54 -4.91 -24.94
C ARG A 152 -8.91 -5.57 -25.07
N GLY A 153 -9.98 -4.79 -24.92
CA GLY A 153 -11.36 -5.28 -24.91
C GLY A 153 -11.77 -6.02 -23.63
N PHE A 154 -10.97 -5.94 -22.56
CA PHE A 154 -11.25 -6.64 -21.30
C PHE A 154 -12.61 -6.24 -20.72
N ALA A 155 -12.98 -4.96 -20.82
CA ALA A 155 -14.26 -4.43 -20.35
C ALA A 155 -15.48 -5.13 -21.00
N GLN A 156 -15.32 -5.68 -22.20
CA GLN A 156 -16.37 -6.41 -22.92
C GLN A 156 -16.15 -7.93 -22.87
N SER A 157 -15.24 -8.45 -22.04
CA SER A 157 -14.92 -9.88 -21.94
C SER A 157 -15.74 -10.62 -20.87
N GLY A 158 -15.73 -11.96 -20.91
CA GLY A 158 -16.40 -12.83 -19.93
C GLY A 158 -17.85 -13.18 -20.28
N PRO A 159 -18.59 -13.86 -19.38
CA PRO A 159 -20.01 -14.14 -19.52
C PRO A 159 -20.88 -12.88 -19.40
N ASP A 160 -22.02 -12.81 -20.12
CA ASP A 160 -22.91 -11.63 -20.10
C ASP A 160 -23.41 -11.26 -18.69
N GLU A 161 -23.72 -12.27 -17.87
CA GLU A 161 -24.24 -12.09 -16.52
C GLU A 161 -23.28 -11.35 -15.57
N THR A 162 -21.96 -11.43 -15.82
CA THR A 162 -20.92 -10.80 -14.99
C THR A 162 -20.03 -9.80 -15.73
N ARG A 163 -20.22 -9.62 -17.05
CA ARG A 163 -19.44 -8.70 -17.92
C ARG A 163 -19.36 -7.28 -17.35
N HIS A 164 -20.42 -6.83 -16.70
CA HIS A 164 -20.48 -5.51 -16.06
C HIS A 164 -19.40 -5.32 -14.98
N ILE A 165 -18.94 -6.40 -14.32
CA ILE A 165 -17.85 -6.37 -13.34
C ILE A 165 -16.52 -6.09 -14.04
N ASN A 166 -16.25 -6.72 -15.18
CA ASN A 166 -15.05 -6.45 -15.98
C ASN A 166 -15.06 -5.01 -16.51
N LYS A 167 -16.22 -4.52 -16.94
CA LYS A 167 -16.41 -3.11 -17.28
C LYS A 167 -16.09 -2.19 -16.11
N TRP A 168 -16.58 -2.46 -14.90
CA TRP A 168 -16.25 -1.64 -13.73
C TRP A 168 -14.79 -1.77 -13.30
N LEU A 169 -14.17 -2.92 -13.51
CA LEU A 169 -12.74 -3.08 -13.24
C LEU A 169 -11.94 -2.16 -14.17
N ALA A 170 -12.20 -2.17 -15.48
CA ALA A 170 -11.57 -1.24 -16.41
C ALA A 170 -11.91 0.22 -16.08
N ASP A 171 -13.20 0.56 -16.01
CA ASP A 171 -13.67 1.94 -15.91
C ASP A 171 -13.39 2.56 -14.53
N ASN A 172 -13.75 1.88 -13.43
CA ASN A 172 -13.62 2.44 -12.07
C ASN A 172 -12.26 2.11 -11.45
N CYS A 173 -11.90 0.83 -11.37
CA CYS A 173 -10.64 0.45 -10.71
C CYS A 173 -9.44 1.07 -11.42
N PHE A 174 -9.27 0.78 -12.72
CA PHE A 174 -8.15 1.33 -13.47
C PHE A 174 -8.39 2.79 -13.87
N GLY A 175 -9.57 3.10 -14.41
CA GLY A 175 -9.88 4.43 -14.94
C GLY A 175 -10.02 5.55 -13.92
N ASP A 176 -10.54 5.30 -12.70
CA ASP A 176 -10.69 6.34 -11.66
C ASP A 176 -9.58 6.33 -10.62
N TYR A 177 -8.96 5.19 -10.30
CA TYR A 177 -7.91 5.10 -9.27
C TYR A 177 -6.50 5.04 -9.84
N TYR A 178 -6.22 4.16 -10.81
CA TYR A 178 -4.86 3.99 -11.34
C TYR A 178 -4.35 5.15 -12.21
N THR A 179 -5.25 5.87 -12.87
CA THR A 179 -4.91 7.00 -13.75
C THR A 179 -4.59 8.28 -12.97
N ARG A 180 -4.88 8.31 -11.66
CA ARG A 180 -4.68 9.50 -10.83
C ARG A 180 -3.20 9.81 -10.66
N GLY A 181 -2.88 11.10 -10.57
CA GLY A 181 -1.56 11.59 -10.20
C GLY A 181 -1.17 11.27 -8.75
N GLY A 182 -0.06 11.83 -8.28
CA GLY A 182 0.40 11.71 -6.89
C GLY A 182 1.13 10.41 -6.54
N LEU A 183 0.96 9.35 -7.33
CA LEU A 183 1.77 8.13 -7.31
C LEU A 183 2.09 7.72 -8.75
N SER A 184 3.32 7.31 -9.00
CA SER A 184 3.74 6.68 -10.25
C SER A 184 3.10 5.29 -10.42
N THR A 185 3.08 4.75 -11.64
CA THR A 185 2.59 3.37 -11.88
C THR A 185 3.36 2.34 -11.03
N ARG A 186 4.69 2.52 -10.85
CA ARG A 186 5.51 1.66 -9.99
C ARG A 186 5.09 1.71 -8.52
N GLU A 187 4.82 2.89 -7.99
CA GLU A 187 4.34 3.04 -6.60
C GLU A 187 2.92 2.47 -6.44
N ARG A 188 2.02 2.71 -7.40
CA ARG A 188 0.65 2.18 -7.37
C ARG A 188 0.63 0.65 -7.33
N GLU A 189 1.41 0.01 -8.20
CA GLU A 189 1.53 -1.45 -8.20
C GLU A 189 2.18 -1.98 -6.91
N MET A 190 3.16 -1.28 -6.35
CA MET A 190 3.79 -1.65 -5.08
C MET A 190 2.79 -1.57 -3.91
N VAL A 191 2.02 -0.49 -3.77
CA VAL A 191 1.02 -0.39 -2.68
C VAL A 191 -0.11 -1.40 -2.88
N THR A 192 -0.51 -1.67 -4.13
CA THR A 192 -1.48 -2.74 -4.44
C THR A 192 -0.98 -4.11 -3.98
N LEU A 193 0.29 -4.45 -4.24
CA LEU A 193 0.92 -5.67 -3.73
C LEU A 193 0.84 -5.73 -2.20
N CYS A 194 1.14 -4.61 -1.51
CA CYS A 194 1.08 -4.53 -0.06
C CYS A 194 -0.35 -4.76 0.48
N PHE A 195 -1.38 -4.17 -0.14
CA PHE A 195 -2.78 -4.40 0.25
C PHE A 195 -3.16 -5.89 0.16
N LEU A 196 -2.84 -6.50 -0.98
CA LEU A 196 -3.20 -7.89 -1.28
C LEU A 196 -2.47 -8.88 -0.36
N ALA A 197 -1.16 -8.67 -0.15
CA ALA A 197 -0.36 -9.46 0.78
C ALA A 197 -0.88 -9.34 2.22
N ALA A 198 -1.26 -8.13 2.63
CA ALA A 198 -1.66 -7.85 4.00
C ALA A 198 -3.13 -8.22 4.30
N GLN A 199 -4.03 -8.26 3.32
CA GLN A 199 -5.43 -8.68 3.54
C GLN A 199 -5.53 -10.21 3.70
N GLY A 200 -4.81 -10.96 2.86
CA GLY A 200 -4.89 -12.43 2.76
C GLY A 200 -6.12 -12.91 1.99
N GLY A 201 -6.08 -14.15 1.48
CA GLY A 201 -7.19 -14.74 0.70
C GLY A 201 -7.36 -14.13 -0.70
N CYS A 202 -6.31 -13.50 -1.21
CA CYS A 202 -6.27 -12.86 -2.54
C CYS A 202 -5.03 -13.32 -3.33
N GLU A 203 -4.53 -14.53 -3.07
CA GLU A 203 -3.32 -15.07 -3.67
C GLU A 203 -3.32 -15.03 -5.21
N PRO A 204 -4.43 -15.32 -5.94
CA PRO A 204 -4.46 -15.18 -7.39
C PRO A 204 -4.20 -13.74 -7.86
N GLN A 205 -4.80 -12.76 -7.19
CA GLN A 205 -4.60 -11.34 -7.49
C GLN A 205 -3.19 -10.90 -7.08
N LEU A 206 -2.66 -11.39 -5.96
CA LEU A 206 -1.32 -11.10 -5.51
C LEU A 206 -0.25 -11.60 -6.49
N THR A 207 -0.41 -12.82 -7.02
CA THR A 207 0.49 -13.35 -8.06
C THR A 207 0.39 -12.53 -9.35
N ALA A 208 -0.82 -12.15 -9.78
CA ALA A 208 -1.01 -11.29 -10.96
C ALA A 208 -0.36 -9.91 -10.78
N HIS A 209 -0.52 -9.28 -9.62
CA HIS A 209 0.07 -7.98 -9.33
C HIS A 209 1.58 -8.05 -9.04
N ALA A 210 2.11 -9.18 -8.57
CA ALA A 210 3.55 -9.39 -8.52
C ALA A 210 4.15 -9.40 -9.94
N LYS A 211 3.49 -10.07 -10.89
CA LYS A 211 3.91 -10.06 -12.31
C LYS A 211 3.80 -8.66 -12.93
N ALA A 212 2.70 -7.96 -12.67
CA ALA A 212 2.50 -6.58 -13.11
C ALA A 212 3.56 -5.61 -12.56
N ASN A 213 3.91 -5.73 -11.28
CA ASN A 213 5.02 -4.98 -10.67
C ASN A 213 6.31 -5.16 -11.47
N MET A 214 6.67 -6.41 -11.81
CA MET A 214 7.87 -6.69 -12.59
C MET A 214 7.78 -6.10 -14.01
N ALA A 215 6.60 -6.14 -14.64
CA ALA A 215 6.38 -5.54 -15.96
C ALA A 215 6.56 -4.01 -15.96
N VAL A 216 6.24 -3.34 -14.85
CA VAL A 216 6.44 -1.88 -14.69
C VAL A 216 7.81 -1.51 -14.09
N GLY A 217 8.70 -2.49 -13.90
CA GLY A 217 10.10 -2.28 -13.51
C GLY A 217 10.42 -2.50 -12.03
N ASN A 218 9.47 -2.91 -11.20
CA ASN A 218 9.72 -3.33 -9.82
C ASN A 218 10.18 -4.80 -9.82
N GLU A 219 11.49 -5.00 -9.89
CA GLU A 219 12.08 -6.34 -9.98
C GLU A 219 11.80 -7.22 -8.74
N LYS A 220 11.99 -8.53 -8.90
CA LYS A 220 11.75 -9.52 -7.84
C LYS A 220 12.44 -9.17 -6.51
N ALA A 221 13.70 -8.73 -6.56
CA ALA A 221 14.48 -8.39 -5.37
C ALA A 221 13.86 -7.19 -4.62
N PHE A 222 13.41 -6.18 -5.35
CA PHE A 222 12.66 -5.06 -4.77
C PHE A 222 11.36 -5.52 -4.10
N LEU A 223 10.58 -6.41 -4.72
CA LEU A 223 9.35 -6.93 -4.11
C LEU A 223 9.60 -7.75 -2.84
N ILE A 224 10.67 -8.54 -2.82
CA ILE A 224 11.10 -9.26 -1.62
C ILE A 224 11.48 -8.27 -0.52
N ALA A 225 12.25 -7.22 -0.84
CA ALA A 225 12.62 -6.19 0.12
C ALA A 225 11.38 -5.48 0.69
N VAL A 226 10.41 -5.09 -0.15
CA VAL A 226 9.13 -4.50 0.28
C VAL A 226 8.37 -5.43 1.23
N VAL A 227 8.21 -6.70 0.87
CA VAL A 227 7.49 -7.68 1.70
C VAL A 227 8.21 -7.93 3.04
N SER A 228 9.54 -7.93 3.05
CA SER A 228 10.34 -8.02 4.27
C SER A 228 10.08 -6.84 5.22
N GLN A 229 10.00 -5.61 4.71
CA GLN A 229 9.70 -4.42 5.53
C GLN A 229 8.27 -4.45 6.10
N CYS A 230 7.33 -5.10 5.41
CA CYS A 230 5.97 -5.28 5.89
C CYS A 230 5.83 -6.42 6.92
N MET A 231 6.78 -7.37 6.98
CA MET A 231 6.71 -8.59 7.80
C MET A 231 6.40 -8.31 9.29
N PRO A 232 7.05 -7.34 9.97
CA PRO A 232 6.74 -7.06 11.38
C PRO A 232 5.28 -6.67 11.62
N TYR A 233 4.62 -6.09 10.61
CA TYR A 233 3.25 -5.56 10.72
C TYR A 233 2.17 -6.56 10.28
N ILE A 234 2.51 -7.50 9.39
CA ILE A 234 1.53 -8.44 8.82
C ILE A 234 1.76 -9.89 9.25
N GLY A 235 2.89 -10.19 9.87
CA GLY A 235 3.24 -11.50 10.41
C GLY A 235 3.66 -12.54 9.37
N TYR A 236 4.17 -13.66 9.86
CA TYR A 236 4.77 -14.70 9.01
C TYR A 236 3.83 -15.33 7.98
N PRO A 237 2.59 -15.77 8.28
CA PRO A 237 1.77 -16.47 7.30
C PRO A 237 1.49 -15.65 6.03
N ARG A 238 1.14 -14.37 6.20
CA ARG A 238 0.89 -13.45 5.09
C ARG A 238 2.17 -13.16 4.30
N THR A 239 3.29 -12.99 5.00
CA THR A 239 4.59 -12.77 4.38
C THR A 239 5.03 -13.98 3.54
N LEU A 240 4.91 -15.19 4.08
CA LEU A 240 5.27 -16.43 3.37
C LEU A 240 4.37 -16.66 2.15
N ASN A 241 3.07 -16.38 2.25
CA ASN A 241 2.17 -16.42 1.10
C ASN A 241 2.57 -15.42 0.01
N ALA A 242 2.98 -14.20 0.40
CA ALA A 242 3.43 -13.19 -0.54
C ALA A 242 4.72 -13.61 -1.27
N ILE A 243 5.71 -14.15 -0.55
CA ILE A 243 6.93 -14.69 -1.16
C ILE A 243 6.62 -15.80 -2.17
N ARG A 244 5.72 -16.73 -1.81
CA ARG A 244 5.28 -17.78 -2.74
C ARG A 244 4.65 -17.19 -4.01
N CYS A 245 3.76 -16.21 -3.88
CA CYS A 245 3.13 -15.53 -5.02
C CYS A 245 4.17 -14.80 -5.90
N ILE A 246 5.17 -14.15 -5.30
CA ILE A 246 6.27 -13.50 -6.03
C ILE A 246 7.09 -14.55 -6.80
N ASP A 247 7.41 -15.69 -6.18
CA ASP A 247 8.14 -16.78 -6.84
C ASP A 247 7.37 -17.41 -7.99
N GLU A 248 6.05 -17.55 -7.86
CA GLU A 248 5.18 -18.04 -8.92
C GLU A 248 5.10 -17.07 -10.09
N ALA A 249 5.02 -15.77 -9.81
CA ALA A 249 4.96 -14.73 -10.84
C ALA A 249 6.20 -14.68 -11.75
N VAL A 250 7.35 -15.16 -11.29
CA VAL A 250 8.59 -15.24 -12.09
C VAL A 250 8.60 -16.44 -13.04
N LYS A 251 7.84 -17.51 -12.73
CA LYS A 251 7.90 -18.78 -13.45
C LYS A 251 7.04 -18.83 -14.73
N GLY A 252 6.18 -17.84 -14.97
CA GLY A 252 5.25 -17.82 -16.10
C GLY A 252 5.03 -16.43 -16.68
#